data_AF-A0A7V4QSY8-F1
#
_entry.id   AF-A0A7V4QSY8-F1
#
_cell.length_a   1.000
_cell.length_b   1.000
_cell.length_c   1.000
_cell.angle_alpha   90.00
_cell.angle_beta   90.00
_cell.angle_gamma   90.00
#
_symmetry.space_group_name_H-M   'P 1'
#
loop_
_entity.id
_entity.type
_entity.pdbx_description
1 polymer ?
#
loop_
_entity_poly.entity_id
_entity_poly.type
_entity_poly.pdbx_seq_one_letter_code
_entity_poly.pdbx_strand_id
1 'polypeptide(L)'
;KELVILEDEMKNVSDNVLIATNDGSYGKKGLVTDILQELINNKEKIDLVVAVGPVVMMKAVSDLTKKYNIKTIVSLNAIMIDATGMCGGCRVKVGDETKFSCVDGPDFDGHLVDFEGLMTRLSAYKDKEQESLEYCRLNKKIEESKNG
;
A
#
# COMPACT_ATOMS: atom_id res chain seq x y z
N LYS A 1 -6.20 -17.65 5.93
CA LYS A 1 -6.58 -17.17 7.28
C LYS A 1 -5.39 -16.70 8.12
N GLU A 2 -4.23 -17.37 8.07
CA GLU A 2 -3.07 -17.07 8.95
C GLU A 2 -2.54 -15.63 8.89
N LEU A 3 -2.67 -14.95 7.73
CA LEU A 3 -2.22 -13.55 7.56
C LEU A 3 -3.27 -12.50 7.97
N VAL A 4 -4.49 -12.92 8.31
CA VAL A 4 -5.56 -12.00 8.69
C VAL A 4 -5.36 -11.61 10.14
N ILE A 5 -5.17 -10.31 10.37
CA ILE A 5 -4.93 -9.71 11.68
C ILE A 5 -5.82 -8.48 11.85
N LEU A 6 -5.97 -8.03 13.10
CA LEU A 6 -6.70 -6.82 13.49
C LEU A 6 -8.19 -6.80 13.09
N GLU A 7 -8.78 -7.96 12.81
CA GLU A 7 -10.18 -8.05 12.37
C GLU A 7 -11.14 -7.52 13.44
N ASP A 8 -10.93 -7.90 14.71
CA ASP A 8 -11.80 -7.48 15.80
C ASP A 8 -11.64 -5.99 16.11
N GLU A 9 -10.42 -5.47 16.05
CA GLU A 9 -10.13 -4.05 16.18
C GLU A 9 -10.80 -3.24 15.08
N MET A 10 -10.74 -3.70 13.83
CA MET A 10 -11.41 -3.04 12.70
C MET A 10 -12.94 -3.08 12.84
N LYS A 11 -13.51 -4.19 13.34
CA LYS A 11 -14.96 -4.30 13.61
C LYS A 11 -15.42 -3.32 14.69
N ASN A 12 -14.58 -3.06 15.70
CA ASN A 12 -14.92 -2.14 16.77
C ASN A 12 -14.98 -0.68 16.34
N VAL A 13 -14.39 -0.33 15.19
CA VAL A 13 -14.33 1.05 14.66
C VAL A 13 -15.03 1.22 13.32
N SER A 14 -15.73 0.19 12.83
CA SER A 14 -16.39 0.20 11.51
C SER A 14 -17.81 -0.36 11.59
N ASP A 15 -18.75 0.24 10.86
CA ASP A 15 -20.11 -0.31 10.73
C ASP A 15 -20.11 -1.66 10.01
N ASN A 16 -19.23 -1.82 9.03
CA ASN A 16 -19.06 -3.05 8.25
C ASN A 16 -17.59 -3.36 8.02
N VAL A 17 -17.22 -4.63 8.17
CA VAL A 17 -15.87 -5.12 7.83
C VAL A 17 -16.01 -6.23 6.80
N LEU A 18 -15.39 -6.01 5.64
CA LEU A 18 -15.40 -6.96 4.52
C LEU A 18 -13.98 -7.43 4.28
N ILE A 19 -13.79 -8.75 4.30
CA ILE A 19 -12.46 -9.38 4.21
C ILE A 19 -12.32 -10.06 2.86
N ALA A 20 -11.21 -9.79 2.17
CA ALA A 20 -10.81 -10.49 0.95
C ALA A 20 -9.54 -11.31 1.18
N THR A 21 -9.49 -12.52 0.63
CA THR A 21 -8.27 -13.32 0.52
C THR A 21 -8.09 -13.79 -0.91
N ASN A 22 -6.86 -13.70 -1.43
CA ASN A 22 -6.56 -14.08 -2.81
C ASN A 22 -6.88 -15.56 -3.10
N ASP A 23 -6.66 -16.43 -2.11
CA ASP A 23 -6.91 -17.87 -2.21
C ASP A 23 -8.35 -18.26 -1.84
N GLY A 24 -9.11 -17.36 -1.22
CA GLY A 24 -10.45 -17.64 -0.69
C GLY A 24 -10.43 -18.44 0.61
N SER A 25 -9.29 -18.53 1.30
CA SER A 25 -9.17 -19.24 2.57
C SER A 25 -9.98 -18.61 3.69
N TYR A 26 -10.36 -17.33 3.56
CA TYR A 26 -11.19 -16.62 4.53
C TYR A 26 -11.89 -15.40 3.92
N GLY A 27 -13.13 -15.13 4.30
CA GLY A 27 -13.92 -14.06 3.71
C GLY A 27 -14.21 -14.30 2.23
N LYS A 28 -14.21 -13.23 1.43
CA LYS A 28 -14.42 -13.30 -0.01
C LYS A 28 -13.14 -13.70 -0.74
N LYS A 29 -13.25 -14.61 -1.69
CA LYS A 29 -12.14 -14.91 -2.61
C LYS A 29 -11.94 -13.78 -3.61
N GLY A 30 -10.72 -13.25 -3.71
CA GLY A 30 -10.35 -12.23 -4.70
C GLY A 30 -9.55 -11.08 -4.10
N LEU A 31 -9.54 -9.96 -4.81
CA LEU A 31 -8.87 -8.72 -4.43
C LEU A 31 -9.83 -7.75 -3.74
N VAL A 32 -9.27 -6.78 -3.02
CA VAL A 32 -10.05 -5.69 -2.40
C VAL A 32 -10.86 -4.89 -3.42
N THR A 33 -10.36 -4.77 -4.65
CA THR A 33 -11.06 -4.11 -5.77
C THR A 33 -12.33 -4.86 -6.17
N ASP A 34 -12.39 -6.17 -5.97
CA ASP A 34 -13.57 -6.98 -6.30
C ASP A 34 -14.71 -6.72 -5.30
N ILE A 35 -14.37 -6.50 -4.03
CA ILE A 35 -15.33 -6.04 -3.01
C ILE A 35 -15.80 -4.63 -3.35
N LEU A 36 -14.87 -3.70 -3.61
CA LEU A 36 -15.21 -2.32 -3.92
C LEU A 36 -16.11 -2.21 -5.16
N GLN A 37 -15.83 -2.97 -6.22
CA GLN A 37 -16.64 -2.99 -7.42
C GLN A 37 -18.05 -3.53 -7.17
N GLU A 38 -18.23 -4.52 -6.28
CA GLU A 38 -19.55 -5.00 -5.88
C GLU A 38 -20.35 -3.95 -5.11
N LEU A 39 -19.72 -3.23 -4.17
CA LEU A 39 -20.38 -2.14 -3.46
C LEU A 39 -20.89 -1.07 -4.43
N ILE A 40 -20.05 -0.69 -5.40
CA ILE A 40 -20.42 0.25 -6.46
C ILE A 40 -21.60 -0.30 -7.30
N ASN A 41 -21.55 -1.57 -7.70
CA ASN A 41 -22.61 -2.20 -8.50
C ASN A 41 -23.94 -2.28 -7.74
N ASN A 42 -23.88 -2.49 -6.43
CA ASN A 42 -25.03 -2.51 -5.53
C ASN A 42 -25.56 -1.11 -5.21
N LYS A 43 -24.97 -0.06 -5.80
CA LYS A 43 -25.34 1.35 -5.61
C LYS A 43 -25.21 1.81 -4.16
N GLU A 44 -24.26 1.24 -3.43
CA GLU A 44 -23.85 1.78 -2.14
C GLU A 44 -23.34 3.21 -2.30
N LYS A 45 -23.69 4.10 -1.37
CA LYS A 45 -23.24 5.48 -1.40
C LYS A 45 -21.80 5.55 -0.89
N ILE A 46 -20.86 5.86 -1.78
CA ILE A 46 -19.43 5.99 -1.45
C ILE A 46 -18.99 7.42 -1.77
N ASP A 47 -18.82 8.24 -0.74
CA ASP A 47 -18.37 9.64 -0.89
C ASP A 47 -16.84 9.76 -0.92
N LEU A 48 -16.13 8.82 -0.28
CA LEU A 48 -14.67 8.81 -0.15
C LEU A 48 -14.14 7.38 -0.06
N VAL A 49 -13.05 7.10 -0.77
CA VAL A 49 -12.24 5.89 -0.60
C VAL A 49 -10.87 6.29 -0.06
N VAL A 50 -10.39 5.60 0.97
CA VAL A 50 -9.02 5.74 1.47
C VAL A 50 -8.32 4.40 1.29
N ALA A 51 -7.21 4.37 0.54
CA ALA A 51 -6.47 3.16 0.27
C ALA A 51 -5.06 3.21 0.86
N VAL A 52 -4.74 2.21 1.67
CA VAL A 52 -3.44 2.04 2.33
C VAL A 52 -2.98 0.61 2.12
N GLY A 53 -1.83 0.41 1.49
CA GLY A 53 -1.30 -0.92 1.21
C GLY A 53 -0.21 -0.89 0.14
N PRO A 54 0.05 -2.02 -0.53
CA PRO A 54 1.02 -2.07 -1.63
C PRO A 54 0.68 -1.06 -2.74
N VAL A 55 1.70 -0.43 -3.34
CA VAL A 55 1.50 0.60 -4.40
C VAL A 55 0.63 0.09 -5.55
N VAL A 56 0.82 -1.17 -5.94
CA VAL A 56 0.00 -1.82 -6.98
C VAL A 56 -1.49 -1.90 -6.60
N MET A 57 -1.79 -2.12 -5.32
CA MET A 57 -3.16 -2.15 -4.80
C MET A 57 -3.76 -0.74 -4.79
N MET A 58 -2.99 0.25 -4.29
CA MET A 58 -3.43 1.65 -4.28
C MET A 58 -3.70 2.18 -5.69
N LYS A 59 -2.85 1.81 -6.66
CA LYS A 59 -3.07 2.10 -8.09
C LYS A 59 -4.37 1.47 -8.58
N ALA A 60 -4.59 0.18 -8.31
CA ALA A 60 -5.78 -0.53 -8.76
C ALA A 60 -7.08 0.06 -8.18
N VAL A 61 -7.08 0.47 -6.91
CA VAL A 61 -8.20 1.16 -6.27
C VAL A 61 -8.43 2.54 -6.89
N SER A 62 -7.36 3.30 -7.13
CA SER A 62 -7.44 4.63 -7.75
C SER A 62 -7.97 4.55 -9.19
N ASP A 63 -7.49 3.59 -9.99
CA ASP A 63 -7.94 3.36 -11.36
C ASP A 63 -9.42 2.93 -11.41
N LEU A 64 -9.85 2.12 -10.43
CA LEU A 64 -11.24 1.68 -10.33
C LEU A 64 -12.18 2.84 -9.99
N THR A 65 -11.89 3.56 -8.92
CA THR A 65 -12.71 4.67 -8.39
C THR A 65 -12.78 5.86 -9.34
N LYS A 66 -11.72 6.13 -10.11
CA LYS A 66 -11.68 7.18 -11.13
C LYS A 66 -12.76 7.02 -12.19
N LYS A 67 -13.11 5.78 -12.56
CA LYS A 67 -14.20 5.49 -13.54
C LYS A 67 -15.57 5.93 -13.05
N TYR A 68 -15.75 6.00 -11.73
CA TYR A 68 -17.02 6.35 -11.08
C TYR A 68 -16.97 7.74 -10.44
N ASN A 69 -15.89 8.51 -10.67
CA ASN A 69 -15.68 9.83 -10.08
C ASN A 69 -15.79 9.84 -8.54
N ILE A 70 -15.33 8.76 -7.89
CA ILE A 70 -15.32 8.64 -6.43
C ILE A 70 -14.00 9.19 -5.90
N LYS A 71 -14.08 10.21 -5.03
CA LYS A 71 -12.88 10.82 -4.42
C LYS A 71 -12.05 9.74 -3.73
N THR A 72 -10.76 9.69 -4.04
CA THR A 72 -9.87 8.64 -3.52
C THR A 72 -8.58 9.24 -2.99
N ILE A 73 -8.28 8.92 -1.73
CA ILE A 73 -7.03 9.30 -1.06
C ILE A 73 -6.17 8.05 -0.92
N VAL A 74 -4.88 8.18 -1.22
CA VAL A 74 -3.90 7.09 -1.09
C VAL A 74 -2.79 7.52 -0.16
N SER A 75 -2.38 6.63 0.74
CA SER A 75 -1.25 6.86 1.65
C SER A 75 0.03 6.26 1.08
N LEU A 76 0.89 7.09 0.51
CA LEU A 76 2.03 6.64 -0.28
C LEU A 76 3.21 6.17 0.60
N ASN A 77 3.65 4.94 0.36
CA ASN A 77 4.84 4.34 0.98
C ASN A 77 6.11 4.56 0.15
N ALA A 78 6.51 5.82 -0.06
CA ALA A 78 7.76 6.18 -0.74
C ALA A 78 9.00 5.89 0.13
N ILE A 79 10.17 5.74 -0.49
CA ILE A 79 11.45 5.60 0.22
C ILE A 79 11.70 6.85 1.08
N MET A 80 11.98 6.67 2.36
CA MET A 80 12.27 7.76 3.30
C MET A 80 13.64 7.57 3.94
N ILE A 81 14.35 8.68 4.19
CA ILE A 81 15.65 8.69 4.87
C ILE A 81 15.58 9.63 6.07
N ASP A 82 15.43 10.93 5.81
CA ASP A 82 15.41 11.98 6.82
C ASP A 82 14.01 12.25 7.39
N ALA A 83 12.97 12.10 6.56
CA ALA A 83 11.56 12.36 6.90
C ALA A 83 11.25 13.79 7.36
N THR A 84 12.14 14.76 7.10
CA THR A 84 11.98 16.17 7.47
C THR A 84 11.97 17.11 6.27
N GLY A 85 11.98 16.57 5.04
CA GLY A 85 11.91 17.32 3.79
C GLY A 85 13.25 17.88 3.31
N MET A 86 14.37 17.46 3.91
CA MET A 86 15.72 17.92 3.57
C MET A 86 16.35 17.12 2.43
N CYS A 87 16.08 15.82 2.31
CA CYS A 87 16.80 14.96 1.34
C CYS A 87 16.07 14.70 0.01
N GLY A 88 14.74 14.81 -0.04
CA GLY A 88 13.94 14.52 -1.24
C GLY A 88 13.92 13.04 -1.66
N GLY A 89 14.35 12.12 -0.78
CA GLY A 89 14.29 10.67 -0.98
C GLY A 89 12.85 10.17 -1.18
N CYS A 90 11.89 10.80 -0.52
CA CYS A 90 10.47 10.47 -0.59
C CYS A 90 9.71 11.22 -1.69
N ARG A 91 10.41 11.83 -2.64
CA ARG A 91 9.75 12.58 -3.71
C ARG A 91 8.82 11.69 -4.53
N VAL A 92 7.65 12.24 -4.83
CA VAL A 92 6.59 11.66 -5.65
C VAL A 92 6.09 12.73 -6.61
N LYS A 93 5.57 12.32 -7.77
CA LYS A 93 4.90 13.24 -8.69
C LYS A 93 3.39 13.11 -8.48
N VAL A 94 2.73 14.24 -8.25
CA VAL A 94 1.29 14.34 -8.03
C VAL A 94 0.76 15.45 -8.94
N GLY A 95 -0.02 15.07 -9.95
CA GLY A 95 -0.37 15.96 -11.07
C GLY A 95 0.90 16.39 -11.81
N ASP A 96 1.07 17.70 -11.97
CA ASP A 96 2.24 18.29 -12.63
C ASP A 96 3.34 18.72 -11.65
N GLU A 97 3.14 18.49 -10.34
CA GLU A 97 4.06 18.93 -9.29
C GLU A 97 4.86 17.77 -8.69
N THR A 98 6.11 18.06 -8.32
CA THR A 98 6.90 17.17 -7.46
C THR A 98 6.63 17.53 -6.01
N LYS A 99 6.25 16.53 -5.21
CA LYS A 99 5.94 16.64 -3.78
C LYS A 99 6.82 15.72 -2.97
N PHE A 100 7.06 16.02 -1.70
CA PHE A 100 7.81 15.20 -0.77
C PHE A 100 6.85 14.52 0.19
N SER A 101 6.70 13.19 0.08
CA SER A 101 5.70 12.43 0.85
C SER A 101 5.78 12.65 2.37
N CYS A 102 6.97 12.89 2.93
CA CYS A 102 7.14 13.10 4.38
C CYS A 102 6.64 14.45 4.91
N VAL A 103 6.51 15.48 4.06
CA VAL A 103 6.13 16.84 4.49
C VAL A 103 4.87 17.34 3.79
N ASP A 104 4.69 16.99 2.51
CA ASP A 104 3.52 17.36 1.72
C ASP A 104 2.41 16.29 1.79
N GLY A 105 2.72 15.09 2.29
CA GLY A 105 1.83 13.92 2.34
C GLY A 105 1.76 13.32 3.75
N PRO A 106 1.77 11.97 3.89
CA PRO A 106 1.91 10.95 2.83
C PRO A 106 0.63 10.69 2.04
N ASP A 107 -0.47 11.33 2.44
CA ASP A 107 -1.79 11.16 1.87
C ASP A 107 -2.01 12.13 0.70
N PHE A 108 -2.25 11.59 -0.50
CA PHE A 108 -2.47 12.37 -1.72
C PHE A 108 -3.75 11.94 -2.45
N ASP A 109 -4.20 12.77 -3.38
CA ASP A 109 -5.26 12.39 -4.32
C ASP A 109 -4.76 11.27 -5.23
N GLY A 110 -5.32 10.07 -5.05
CA GLY A 110 -4.93 8.87 -5.79
C GLY A 110 -5.13 8.99 -7.29
N HIS A 111 -5.99 9.90 -7.76
CA HIS A 111 -6.24 10.10 -9.20
C HIS A 111 -5.15 10.92 -9.89
N LEU A 112 -4.29 11.58 -9.12
CA LEU A 112 -3.21 12.45 -9.57
C LEU A 112 -1.81 11.84 -9.38
N VAL A 113 -1.66 10.75 -8.65
CA VAL A 113 -0.36 10.14 -8.34
C VAL A 113 0.24 9.44 -9.58
N ASP A 114 1.52 9.70 -9.84
CA ASP A 114 2.34 8.91 -10.77
C ASP A 114 2.80 7.60 -10.11
N PHE A 115 1.96 6.58 -10.19
CA PHE A 115 2.24 5.26 -9.61
C PHE A 115 3.41 4.54 -10.29
N GLU A 116 3.60 4.72 -11.61
CA GLU A 116 4.68 4.07 -12.34
C GLU A 116 6.03 4.62 -11.90
N GLY A 117 6.15 5.95 -11.86
CA GLY A 117 7.33 6.62 -11.32
C GLY A 117 7.63 6.19 -9.89
N LEU A 118 6.60 6.12 -9.02
CA LEU A 118 6.76 5.65 -7.65
C LEU A 118 7.26 4.19 -7.58
N MET A 119 6.69 3.27 -8.36
CA MET A 119 7.09 1.87 -8.38
C MET A 119 8.54 1.68 -8.87
N THR A 120 8.95 2.43 -9.91
CA THR A 120 10.34 2.43 -10.37
C THR A 120 11.27 2.89 -9.25
N ARG A 121 10.91 3.95 -8.52
CA ARG A 121 11.72 4.46 -7.40
C ARG A 121 11.83 3.44 -6.27
N LEU A 122 10.75 2.75 -5.92
CA LEU A 122 10.77 1.70 -4.89
C LEU A 122 11.68 0.53 -5.25
N SER A 123 11.97 0.33 -6.53
CA SER A 123 12.90 -0.72 -6.96
C SER A 123 14.38 -0.31 -6.95
N ALA A 124 14.70 0.93 -6.61
CA ALA A 124 16.06 1.49 -6.76
C ALA A 124 17.14 0.78 -5.92
N TYR A 125 16.75 0.10 -4.83
CA TYR A 125 17.69 -0.55 -3.91
C TYR A 125 17.51 -2.07 -3.83
N LYS A 126 16.72 -2.68 -4.73
CA LYS A 126 16.44 -4.13 -4.69
C LYS A 126 17.69 -5.01 -4.57
N ASP A 127 18.75 -4.70 -5.32
CA ASP A 127 19.98 -5.49 -5.29
C ASP A 127 20.66 -5.41 -3.90
N LYS A 128 20.68 -4.22 -3.30
CA LYS A 128 21.24 -4.01 -1.95
C LYS A 128 20.37 -4.64 -0.87
N GLU A 129 19.05 -4.59 -1.03
CA GLU A 129 18.10 -5.28 -0.14
C GLU A 129 18.32 -6.80 -0.19
N GLN A 130 18.55 -7.38 -1.38
CA GLN A 130 18.88 -8.80 -1.55
C GLN A 130 20.20 -9.16 -0.90
N GLU A 131 21.26 -8.40 -1.14
CA GLU A 131 22.57 -8.59 -0.50
C GLU A 131 22.45 -8.55 1.04
N SER A 132 21.73 -7.58 1.58
CA SER A 132 21.49 -7.48 3.02
C SER A 132 20.73 -8.70 3.58
N LEU A 133 19.73 -9.20 2.85
CA LEU A 133 18.98 -10.39 3.26
C LEU A 133 19.86 -11.65 3.27
N GLU A 134 20.73 -11.81 2.27
CA GLU A 134 21.68 -12.91 2.21
C GLU A 134 22.69 -12.84 3.35
N TYR A 135 23.27 -11.66 3.60
CA TYR A 135 24.19 -11.42 4.71
C TYR A 135 23.54 -11.73 6.07
N CYS A 136 22.33 -11.22 6.33
CA CYS A 136 21.60 -11.51 7.56
C CYS A 136 21.30 -13.01 7.73
N ARG A 137 20.89 -13.71 6.66
CA ARG A 137 20.66 -15.17 6.69
C ARG A 137 21.94 -15.95 6.96
N LEU A 138 23.06 -15.52 6.40
CA LEU A 138 24.37 -16.15 6.62
C LEU A 138 24.79 -16.01 8.08
N ASN A 139 24.66 -14.81 8.65
CA ASN A 139 24.97 -14.56 10.05
C ASN A 139 24.09 -15.39 10.99
N LYS A 140 22.78 -15.49 10.73
CA LYS A 140 21.88 -16.32 11.53
C LYS A 140 22.30 -17.79 11.54
N LYS A 141 22.70 -18.35 10.39
CA LYS A 141 23.21 -19.74 10.31
C LYS A 141 24.53 -19.91 11.06
N ILE A 142 25.41 -18.91 11.03
CA ILE A 142 26.68 -18.93 11.78
C ILE A 142 26.41 -18.91 13.29
N GLU A 143 25.44 -18.11 13.76
CA GLU A 143 25.04 -18.08 15.17
C GLU A 143 24.39 -19.39 15.62
N GLU A 144 23.49 -19.96 14.82
CA GLU A 144 22.89 -21.28 15.09
C GLU A 144 23.93 -22.40 15.15
N SER A 145 24.97 -22.33 14.30
CA SER A 145 26.08 -23.31 14.30
C SER A 145 27.08 -23.13 15.44
N LYS A 146 27.08 -22.00 16.14
CA LYS A 146 27.91 -21.75 17.33
C LYS A 146 27.21 -22.14 18.64
N ASN A 147 25.87 -22.26 18.60
CA ASN A 147 25.03 -22.55 19.76
C ASN A 147 24.54 -24.01 19.81
N GLY A 148 24.96 -24.86 18.87
CA GLY A 148 24.74 -26.32 18.86
C GLY A 148 26.06 -27.06 18.95
#